data_AF-A0A928X063-F1
#
_entry.id   AF-A0A928X063-F1
#
_cell.length_a   1.000
_cell.length_b   1.000
_cell.length_c   1.000
_cell.angle_alpha   90.00
_cell.angle_beta   90.00
_cell.angle_gamma   90.00
#
_symmetry.space_group_name_H-M   'P 1'
#
loop_
_entity.id
_entity.type
_entity.pdbx_description
1 polymer ?
#
loop_
_entity_poly.entity_id
_entity_poly.type
_entity_poly.pdbx_seq_one_letter_code
_entity_poly.pdbx_strand_id
1 'polypeptide(L)'
;MAIGLIILYWVLLVVMGAGIIGAFVPAFPGIGLIVAAIAIWGAIAGFSKAVLVALGIAVAIFAVTTAIDYLAGYLGAKKVGASNWGQIGAVIGMVLGLLGLLPALPVGGPIFGLLLGSMAGAFIGEMLHRRDLAVVERCKLGAKVSLAIVVSSLLGNIIAGVLSIIATVVFLVATWPTVMSSAL
;
A
#
# COMPACT_ATOMS: atom_id res chain seq x y z
N MET A 1 19.47 -17.63 23.35
CA MET A 1 18.07 -17.43 22.93
C MET A 1 17.63 -15.97 23.04
N ALA A 2 17.91 -15.29 24.17
CA ALA A 2 17.63 -13.87 24.41
C ALA A 2 18.10 -12.90 23.32
N ILE A 3 19.39 -12.97 22.92
CA ILE A 3 19.97 -12.06 21.90
C ILE A 3 19.24 -12.17 20.55
N GLY A 4 18.81 -13.38 20.17
CA GLY A 4 18.10 -13.61 18.91
C GLY A 4 16.74 -12.91 18.86
N LEU A 5 16.00 -12.91 19.97
CA LEU A 5 14.71 -12.21 20.08
C LEU A 5 14.89 -10.68 20.03
N ILE A 6 15.95 -10.15 20.64
CA ILE A 6 16.27 -8.72 20.58
C ILE A 6 16.62 -8.30 19.16
N ILE A 7 17.47 -9.07 18.45
CA ILE A 7 17.81 -8.79 17.04
C ILE A 7 16.55 -8.84 16.18
N LEU A 8 15.72 -9.88 16.34
CA LEU A 8 14.46 -10.00 15.62
C LEU A 8 13.57 -8.77 15.84
N TYR A 9 13.42 -8.34 17.10
CA TYR A 9 12.60 -7.18 17.43
C TYR A 9 13.03 -5.92 16.69
N TRP A 10 14.34 -5.60 16.69
CA TRP A 10 14.87 -4.45 15.96
C TRP A 10 14.67 -4.56 14.45
N VAL A 11 14.89 -5.74 13.88
CA VAL A 11 14.63 -5.98 12.45
C VAL A 11 13.16 -5.73 12.11
N LEU A 12 12.24 -6.23 12.93
CA LEU A 12 10.81 -6.02 12.73
C LEU A 12 10.43 -4.54 12.87
N LEU A 13 11.04 -3.78 13.78
CA LEU A 13 10.82 -2.33 13.86
C LEU A 13 11.29 -1.59 12.62
N VAL A 14 12.41 -2.00 12.02
CA VAL A 14 12.86 -1.45 10.73
C VAL A 14 11.85 -1.77 9.62
N VAL A 15 11.35 -3.01 9.56
CA VAL A 15 10.31 -3.43 8.59
C VAL A 15 9.02 -2.64 8.79
N MET A 16 8.58 -2.43 10.04
CA MET A 16 7.39 -1.64 10.35
C MET A 16 7.60 -0.16 10.04
N GLY A 17 8.81 0.39 10.26
CA GLY A 17 9.18 1.73 9.82
C GLY A 17 9.09 1.89 8.30
N ALA A 18 9.58 0.92 7.53
CA ALA A 18 9.37 0.87 6.09
C ALA A 18 7.87 0.75 5.72
N GLY A 19 7.09 0.01 6.50
CA GLY A 19 5.62 -0.07 6.38
C GLY A 19 4.93 1.28 6.59
N ILE A 20 5.34 2.06 7.59
CA ILE A 20 4.81 3.40 7.84
C ILE A 20 5.14 4.34 6.68
N ILE A 21 6.41 4.38 6.24
CA ILE A 21 6.84 5.20 5.09
C ILE A 21 6.06 4.78 3.84
N GLY A 22 5.96 3.47 3.62
CA GLY A 22 5.23 2.88 2.51
C GLY A 22 3.74 3.18 2.50
N ALA A 23 3.10 3.34 3.67
CA ALA A 23 1.67 3.67 3.75
C ALA A 23 1.36 5.06 3.19
N PHE A 24 2.35 5.95 3.08
CA PHE A 24 2.21 7.24 2.40
C PHE A 24 2.41 7.15 0.89
N VAL A 25 2.91 6.03 0.36
CA VAL A 25 3.21 5.86 -1.07
C VAL A 25 2.03 5.20 -1.78
N PRO A 26 1.44 5.83 -2.82
CA PRO A 26 0.27 5.29 -3.51
C PRO A 26 0.50 3.87 -4.05
N ALA A 27 -0.52 3.02 -3.92
CA ALA A 27 -0.51 1.60 -4.29
C ALA A 27 0.49 0.70 -3.54
N PHE A 28 1.32 1.24 -2.62
CA PHE A 28 2.25 0.45 -1.84
C PHE A 28 1.56 -0.13 -0.58
N PRO A 29 1.68 -1.45 -0.31
CA PRO A 29 0.99 -2.10 0.81
C PRO A 29 1.70 -1.86 2.15
N GLY A 30 1.79 -0.60 2.60
CA GLY A 30 2.55 -0.21 3.79
C GLY A 30 2.12 -0.95 5.06
N ILE A 31 0.82 -0.97 5.36
CA ILE A 31 0.32 -1.65 6.54
C ILE A 31 0.34 -3.19 6.42
N GLY A 32 0.44 -3.72 5.21
CA GLY A 32 0.69 -5.14 4.97
C GLY A 32 2.03 -5.58 5.57
N LEU A 33 3.07 -4.74 5.50
CA LEU A 33 4.36 -5.00 6.13
C LEU A 33 4.26 -5.03 7.66
N ILE A 34 3.39 -4.21 8.25
CA ILE A 34 3.15 -4.17 9.69
C ILE A 34 2.44 -5.46 10.14
N VAL A 35 1.39 -5.88 9.43
CA VAL A 35 0.71 -7.16 9.70
C VAL A 35 1.69 -8.33 9.61
N ALA A 36 2.53 -8.36 8.57
CA ALA A 36 3.56 -9.38 8.41
C ALA A 36 4.56 -9.37 9.58
N ALA A 37 5.01 -8.20 10.01
CA ALA A 37 5.93 -8.08 11.13
C ALA A 37 5.34 -8.64 12.44
N ILE A 38 4.08 -8.31 12.74
CA ILE A 38 3.38 -8.82 13.94
C ILE A 38 3.19 -10.35 13.84
N ALA A 39 2.83 -10.86 12.66
CA ALA A 39 2.67 -12.30 12.44
C ALA A 39 3.99 -13.06 12.61
N ILE A 40 5.10 -12.51 12.07
CA ILE A 40 6.45 -13.08 12.24
C ILE A 40 6.86 -13.08 13.70
N TRP A 41 6.62 -11.98 14.44
CA TRP A 41 6.87 -11.93 15.87
C TRP A 41 6.08 -13.02 16.61
N GLY A 42 4.77 -13.13 16.37
CA GLY A 42 3.95 -14.14 17.02
C GLY A 42 4.36 -15.58 16.68
N ALA A 43 4.82 -15.82 15.45
CA ALA A 43 5.30 -17.14 15.04
C ALA A 43 6.62 -17.56 15.72
N ILE A 44 7.52 -16.61 16.01
CA ILE A 44 8.85 -16.90 16.58
C ILE A 44 8.87 -16.72 18.10
N ALA A 45 8.31 -15.63 18.61
CA ALA A 45 8.29 -15.28 20.03
C ALA A 45 7.03 -15.76 20.77
N GLY A 46 6.02 -16.24 20.03
CA GLY A 46 4.78 -16.80 20.58
C GLY A 46 3.58 -15.86 20.51
N PHE A 47 2.41 -16.44 20.25
CA PHE A 47 1.13 -15.72 20.20
C PHE A 47 0.54 -15.55 21.60
N SER A 48 1.03 -14.57 22.34
CA SER A 48 0.35 -14.13 23.57
C SER A 48 -1.00 -13.48 23.25
N LYS A 49 -1.89 -13.39 24.24
CA LYS A 49 -3.19 -12.68 24.09
C LYS A 49 -2.98 -11.24 23.57
N ALA A 50 -1.96 -10.55 24.06
CA ALA A 50 -1.64 -9.19 23.62
C ALA A 50 -1.20 -9.14 22.14
N VAL A 51 -0.37 -10.10 21.70
CA VAL A 51 0.06 -10.20 20.29
C VAL A 51 -1.11 -10.52 19.37
N LEU A 52 -2.01 -11.41 19.77
CA LEU A 52 -3.22 -11.73 19.00
C LEU A 52 -4.14 -10.52 18.85
N VAL A 53 -4.31 -9.72 19.91
CA VAL A 53 -5.07 -8.47 19.85
C VAL A 53 -4.39 -7.47 18.90
N ALA A 54 -3.07 -7.30 19.01
CA ALA A 54 -2.32 -6.42 18.11
C ALA A 54 -2.44 -6.85 16.64
N LEU A 55 -2.34 -8.16 16.36
CA LEU A 55 -2.51 -8.71 15.03
C LEU A 55 -3.94 -8.50 14.50
N GLY A 56 -4.95 -8.76 15.33
CA GLY A 56 -6.35 -8.55 14.98
C GLY A 56 -6.65 -7.09 14.62
N ILE A 57 -6.14 -6.15 15.41
CA ILE A 57 -6.23 -4.71 15.13
C ILE A 57 -5.53 -4.38 13.81
N ALA A 58 -4.28 -4.83 13.62
CA ALA A 58 -3.52 -4.54 12.40
C ALA A 58 -4.20 -5.10 11.14
N VAL A 59 -4.77 -6.31 11.21
CA VAL A 59 -5.53 -6.92 10.11
C VAL A 59 -6.80 -6.15 9.82
N ALA A 60 -7.54 -5.73 10.85
CA ALA A 60 -8.73 -4.91 10.67
C ALA A 60 -8.39 -3.57 10.01
N ILE A 61 -7.32 -2.92 10.44
CA ILE A 61 -6.86 -1.68 9.82
C ILE A 61 -6.40 -1.92 8.38
N PHE A 62 -5.69 -3.02 8.10
CA PHE A 62 -5.29 -3.39 6.73
C PHE A 62 -6.52 -3.54 5.82
N ALA A 63 -7.58 -4.21 6.28
CA ALA A 63 -8.81 -4.35 5.51
C ALA A 63 -9.48 -2.99 5.25
N VAL A 64 -9.59 -2.14 6.27
CA VAL A 64 -10.22 -0.81 6.17
C VAL A 64 -9.43 0.11 5.23
N THR A 65 -8.11 0.17 5.39
CA THR A 65 -7.24 1.03 4.56
C THR A 65 -7.23 0.58 3.10
N THR A 66 -7.12 -0.73 2.85
CA THR A 66 -7.22 -1.28 1.50
C THR A 66 -8.56 -0.93 0.83
N ALA A 67 -9.67 -1.00 1.58
CA ALA A 67 -10.98 -0.61 1.08
C ALA A 67 -11.05 0.90 0.79
N ILE A 68 -10.50 1.74 1.67
CA ILE A 68 -10.43 3.20 1.47
C ILE A 68 -9.61 3.53 0.22
N ASP A 69 -8.44 2.94 0.04
CA ASP A 69 -7.56 3.23 -1.10
C ASP A 69 -8.20 2.82 -2.43
N TYR A 70 -8.85 1.65 -2.45
CA TYR A 70 -9.61 1.19 -3.61
C TYR A 70 -10.77 2.14 -3.94
N LEU A 71 -11.57 2.52 -2.94
CA LEU A 71 -12.69 3.44 -3.11
C LEU A 71 -12.21 4.83 -3.52
N ALA A 72 -11.14 5.33 -2.93
CA ALA A 72 -10.56 6.63 -3.24
C ALA A 72 -10.10 6.68 -4.70
N GLY A 73 -9.32 5.68 -5.15
CA GLY A 73 -8.86 5.59 -6.54
C GLY A 73 -10.02 5.45 -7.53
N TYR A 74 -10.98 4.56 -7.25
CA TYR A 74 -12.15 4.33 -8.10
C TYR A 74 -13.03 5.58 -8.22
N LEU A 75 -13.45 6.15 -7.09
CA LEU A 75 -14.34 7.31 -7.04
C LEU A 75 -13.63 8.58 -7.53
N GLY A 76 -12.35 8.75 -7.21
CA GLY A 76 -11.52 9.86 -7.67
C GLY A 76 -11.40 9.88 -9.20
N ALA A 77 -11.13 8.72 -9.80
CA ALA A 77 -11.12 8.58 -11.26
C ALA A 77 -12.52 8.83 -11.86
N LYS A 78 -13.58 8.26 -11.29
CA LYS A 78 -14.96 8.46 -11.78
C LYS A 78 -15.38 9.92 -11.77
N LYS A 79 -15.02 10.68 -10.72
CA LYS A 79 -15.35 12.10 -10.60
C LYS A 79 -14.80 12.95 -11.75
N VAL A 80 -13.68 12.55 -12.35
CA VAL A 80 -13.09 13.27 -13.49
C VAL A 80 -13.52 12.74 -14.87
N GLY A 81 -14.45 11.78 -14.91
CA GLY A 81 -15.00 11.21 -16.14
C GLY A 81 -14.35 9.92 -16.62
N ALA A 82 -13.61 9.20 -15.75
CA ALA A 82 -12.96 7.96 -16.11
C ALA A 82 -13.94 6.90 -16.64
N SER A 83 -13.59 6.32 -17.78
CA SER A 83 -14.28 5.17 -18.33
C SER A 83 -13.95 3.89 -17.55
N ASN A 84 -14.75 2.85 -17.75
CA ASN A 84 -14.45 1.53 -17.18
C ASN A 84 -13.14 0.96 -17.77
N TRP A 85 -12.81 1.31 -19.02
CA TRP A 85 -11.55 0.92 -19.65
C TRP A 85 -10.34 1.60 -19.01
N GLY A 86 -10.45 2.88 -18.63
CA GLY A 86 -9.41 3.57 -17.86
C GLY A 86 -9.18 2.90 -16.51
N GLN A 87 -10.22 2.46 -15.82
CA GLN A 87 -10.08 1.76 -14.54
C GLN A 87 -9.46 0.37 -14.69
N ILE A 88 -9.95 -0.44 -15.64
CA ILE A 88 -9.37 -1.76 -15.94
C ILE A 88 -7.91 -1.61 -16.36
N GLY A 89 -7.62 -0.60 -17.19
CA GLY A 89 -6.27 -0.24 -17.58
C GLY A 89 -5.39 0.06 -16.37
N ALA A 90 -5.87 0.85 -15.40
CA ALA A 90 -5.14 1.12 -14.17
C ALA A 90 -4.82 -0.16 -13.38
N VAL A 91 -5.78 -1.08 -13.24
CA VAL A 91 -5.55 -2.34 -12.52
C VAL A 91 -4.53 -3.21 -13.25
N ILE A 92 -4.67 -3.39 -14.56
CA ILE A 92 -3.72 -4.18 -15.37
C ILE A 92 -2.33 -3.55 -15.31
N GLY A 93 -2.25 -2.24 -15.49
CA GLY A 93 -1.01 -1.49 -15.43
C GLY A 93 -0.33 -1.59 -14.07
N MET A 94 -1.10 -1.53 -12.97
CA MET A 94 -0.61 -1.76 -11.61
C MET A 94 0.00 -3.16 -11.46
N VAL A 95 -0.69 -4.20 -11.94
CA VAL A 95 -0.21 -5.59 -11.88
C VAL A 95 1.05 -5.78 -12.72
N LEU A 96 1.08 -5.30 -13.96
CA LEU A 96 2.25 -5.37 -14.83
C LEU A 96 3.43 -4.58 -14.26
N GLY A 97 3.16 -3.44 -13.63
CA GLY A 97 4.13 -2.62 -12.95
C GLY A 97 4.72 -3.30 -11.71
N LEU A 98 3.88 -3.96 -10.91
CA LEU A 98 4.31 -4.76 -9.75
C LEU A 98 5.26 -5.89 -10.16
N LEU A 99 4.94 -6.57 -11.27
CA LEU A 99 5.76 -7.66 -11.82
C LEU A 99 7.03 -7.16 -12.52
N GLY A 100 7.24 -5.84 -12.61
CA GLY A 100 8.39 -5.26 -13.31
C GLY A 100 8.36 -5.46 -14.83
N LEU A 101 7.20 -5.79 -15.39
CA LEU A 101 7.01 -6.08 -16.83
C LEU A 101 6.85 -4.80 -17.67
N LEU A 102 6.92 -3.61 -17.05
CA LEU A 102 6.89 -2.34 -17.76
C LEU A 102 8.29 -2.03 -18.34
N PRO A 103 8.45 -1.92 -19.68
CA PRO A 103 9.75 -1.75 -20.35
C PRO A 103 10.53 -0.47 -19.98
N ALA A 104 9.89 0.48 -19.30
CA ALA A 104 10.36 1.85 -19.14
C ALA A 104 11.05 2.16 -17.79
N LEU A 105 11.18 1.20 -16.87
CA LEU A 105 11.75 1.43 -15.53
C LEU A 105 13.10 0.73 -15.34
N PRO A 106 14.22 1.38 -15.75
CA PRO A 106 15.56 0.83 -15.53
C PRO A 106 16.02 0.87 -14.05
N VAL A 107 15.38 1.66 -13.17
CA VAL A 107 15.92 1.97 -11.81
C VAL A 107 14.87 1.96 -10.66
N GLY A 108 13.58 1.72 -10.91
CA GLY A 108 12.52 1.95 -9.91
C GLY A 108 11.94 0.74 -9.15
N GLY A 109 12.23 -0.50 -9.54
CA GLY A 109 11.65 -1.68 -8.88
C GLY A 109 10.10 -1.71 -8.84
N PRO A 110 9.52 -2.60 -8.02
CA PRO A 110 8.06 -2.82 -7.95
C PRO A 110 7.27 -1.59 -7.50
N ILE A 111 7.88 -0.71 -6.69
CA ILE A 111 7.22 0.43 -6.05
C ILE A 111 6.85 1.51 -7.07
N PHE A 112 7.81 1.93 -7.89
CA PHE A 112 7.53 2.89 -8.97
C PHE A 112 6.71 2.25 -10.09
N GLY A 113 6.84 0.93 -10.28
CA GLY A 113 6.01 0.16 -11.20
C GLY A 113 4.53 0.20 -10.87
N LEU A 114 4.14 0.05 -9.60
CA LEU A 114 2.73 0.13 -9.17
C LEU A 114 2.08 1.48 -9.54
N LEU A 115 2.76 2.58 -9.22
CA LEU A 115 2.25 3.92 -9.49
C LEU A 115 2.25 4.25 -10.98
N LEU A 116 3.41 4.12 -11.65
CA LEU A 116 3.53 4.47 -13.05
C LEU A 116 2.75 3.51 -13.94
N GLY A 117 2.69 2.24 -13.55
CA GLY A 117 1.88 1.22 -14.20
C GLY A 117 0.39 1.56 -14.14
N SER A 118 -0.15 1.87 -12.96
CA SER A 118 -1.56 2.28 -12.85
C SER A 118 -1.86 3.55 -13.65
N MET A 119 -0.98 4.55 -13.61
CA MET A 119 -1.12 5.77 -14.40
C MET A 119 -1.09 5.51 -15.90
N ALA A 120 -0.10 4.76 -16.39
CA ALA A 120 0.06 4.45 -17.80
C ALA A 120 -1.08 3.56 -18.31
N GLY A 121 -1.46 2.57 -17.53
CA GLY A 121 -2.59 1.69 -17.82
C GLY A 121 -3.90 2.46 -17.91
N ALA A 122 -4.17 3.38 -16.98
CA ALA A 122 -5.36 4.23 -17.04
C ALA A 122 -5.36 5.16 -18.25
N PHE A 123 -4.19 5.74 -18.56
CA PHE A 123 -4.02 6.61 -19.71
C PHE A 123 -4.30 5.85 -21.02
N ILE A 124 -3.67 4.69 -21.20
CA ILE A 124 -3.84 3.84 -22.39
C ILE A 124 -5.28 3.34 -22.48
N GLY A 125 -5.88 2.92 -21.35
CA GLY A 125 -7.27 2.46 -21.30
C GLY A 125 -8.25 3.54 -21.75
N GLU A 126 -8.08 4.78 -21.26
CA GLU A 126 -8.93 5.91 -21.66
C GLU A 126 -8.70 6.29 -23.13
N MET A 127 -7.44 6.28 -23.59
CA MET A 127 -7.12 6.48 -25.01
C MET A 127 -7.81 5.43 -25.88
N LEU A 128 -7.77 4.15 -25.52
CA LEU A 128 -8.36 3.07 -26.32
C LEU A 128 -9.88 3.14 -26.40
N HIS A 129 -10.54 3.63 -25.34
CA HIS A 129 -11.99 3.73 -25.26
C HIS A 129 -12.54 4.94 -26.01
N ARG A 130 -11.93 6.11 -25.86
CA ARG A 130 -12.44 7.40 -26.35
C ARG A 130 -12.05 7.70 -27.79
N ARG A 131 -12.16 6.72 -28.70
CA ARG A 131 -11.73 6.87 -30.10
C ARG A 131 -12.55 7.88 -30.90
N ASP A 132 -13.72 8.23 -30.39
CA ASP A 132 -14.64 9.25 -30.90
C ASP A 132 -14.12 10.68 -30.74
N LEU A 133 -13.25 10.93 -29.74
CA LEU A 133 -12.69 12.26 -29.48
C LEU A 133 -11.44 12.53 -30.32
N ALA A 134 -11.13 13.82 -30.51
CA ALA A 134 -9.86 14.22 -31.11
C ALA A 134 -8.68 13.75 -30.24
N VAL A 135 -7.53 13.44 -30.87
CA VAL A 135 -6.34 12.92 -30.16
C VAL A 135 -5.93 13.83 -28.99
N VAL A 136 -5.99 15.14 -29.17
CA VAL A 136 -5.65 16.13 -28.13
C VAL A 136 -6.58 16.03 -26.93
N GLU A 137 -7.89 15.84 -27.14
CA GLU A 137 -8.88 15.71 -26.08
C GLU A 137 -8.75 14.39 -25.34
N ARG A 138 -8.45 13.30 -26.06
CA ARG A 138 -8.17 11.98 -25.49
C ARG A 138 -6.96 12.02 -24.56
N CYS A 139 -5.88 12.66 -25.00
CA CYS A 139 -4.69 12.83 -24.17
C CYS A 139 -4.99 13.65 -22.91
N LYS A 140 -5.74 14.76 -23.04
CA LYS A 140 -6.13 15.58 -21.88
C LYS A 140 -6.97 14.79 -20.87
N LEU A 141 -7.96 14.04 -21.35
CA LEU A 141 -8.82 13.23 -20.47
C LEU A 141 -8.04 12.08 -19.84
N GLY A 142 -7.25 11.34 -20.61
CA GLY A 142 -6.40 10.27 -20.10
C GLY A 142 -5.44 10.77 -19.02
N ALA A 143 -4.75 11.89 -19.27
CA ALA A 143 -3.85 12.49 -18.27
C ALA A 143 -4.59 12.93 -17.01
N LYS A 144 -5.79 13.51 -17.16
CA LYS A 144 -6.65 13.91 -16.03
C LYS A 144 -7.08 12.70 -15.21
N VAL A 145 -7.46 11.59 -15.85
CA VAL A 145 -7.84 10.34 -15.18
C VAL A 145 -6.64 9.75 -14.42
N SER A 146 -5.48 9.63 -15.06
CA SER A 146 -4.26 9.12 -14.42
C SER A 146 -3.87 9.98 -13.22
N LEU A 147 -3.92 11.30 -13.34
CA LEU A 147 -3.62 12.22 -12.23
C LEU A 147 -4.66 12.10 -11.11
N ALA A 148 -5.93 11.96 -11.44
CA ALA A 148 -7.00 11.81 -10.44
C ALA A 148 -6.84 10.54 -9.61
N ILE A 149 -6.40 9.42 -10.20
CA ILE A 149 -6.10 8.18 -9.47
C ILE A 149 -5.01 8.41 -8.43
N VAL A 150 -3.90 9.07 -8.81
CA VAL A 150 -2.81 9.36 -7.89
C VAL A 150 -3.25 10.31 -6.77
N VAL A 151 -3.87 11.43 -7.14
CA VAL A 151 -4.29 12.45 -6.17
C VAL A 151 -5.31 11.87 -5.20
N SER A 152 -6.28 11.09 -5.66
CA SER A 152 -7.27 10.48 -4.78
C SER A 152 -6.69 9.40 -3.87
N SER A 153 -5.76 8.57 -4.37
CA SER A 153 -5.04 7.60 -3.54
C SER A 153 -4.20 8.28 -2.45
N LEU A 154 -3.58 9.44 -2.72
CA LEU A 154 -2.82 10.18 -1.72
C LEU A 154 -3.67 10.57 -0.49
N LEU A 155 -4.98 10.85 -0.67
CA LEU A 155 -5.87 11.11 0.46
C LEU A 155 -6.08 9.85 1.33
N GLY A 156 -6.27 8.69 0.71
CA GLY A 156 -6.42 7.41 1.42
C GLY A 156 -5.15 7.06 2.19
N ASN A 157 -4.00 7.26 1.55
CA ASN A 157 -2.68 7.03 2.12
C ASN A 157 -2.37 7.86 3.38
N ILE A 158 -2.89 9.08 3.50
CA ILE A 158 -2.72 9.87 4.74
C ILE A 158 -3.40 9.15 5.91
N ILE A 159 -4.61 8.65 5.70
CA ILE A 159 -5.35 7.88 6.70
C ILE A 159 -4.62 6.57 7.00
N ALA A 160 -4.16 5.87 5.95
CA ALA A 160 -3.38 4.64 6.09
C ALA A 160 -2.09 4.87 6.90
N GLY A 161 -1.38 5.97 6.63
CA GLY A 161 -0.18 6.38 7.36
C GLY A 161 -0.45 6.60 8.84
N VAL A 162 -1.49 7.35 9.20
CA VAL A 162 -1.86 7.54 10.62
C VAL A 162 -2.23 6.22 11.29
N LEU A 163 -3.03 5.38 10.63
CA LEU A 163 -3.44 4.10 11.20
C LEU A 163 -2.27 3.10 11.30
N SER A 164 -1.28 3.19 10.41
CA SER A 164 -0.05 2.38 10.45
C SER A 164 0.81 2.70 11.69
N ILE A 165 0.85 3.97 12.09
CA ILE A 165 1.52 4.40 13.33
C ILE A 165 0.79 3.80 14.54
N ILE A 166 -0.54 3.86 14.55
CA ILE A 166 -1.36 3.27 15.63
C ILE A 166 -1.09 1.76 15.74
N ALA A 167 -1.14 1.03 14.62
CA ALA A 167 -0.86 -0.40 14.60
C ALA A 167 0.55 -0.73 15.15
N THR A 168 1.53 0.09 14.80
CA THR A 168 2.92 -0.06 15.30
C THR A 168 3.00 0.19 16.80
N VAL A 169 2.36 1.25 17.31
CA VAL A 169 2.31 1.53 18.76
C VAL A 169 1.63 0.40 19.52
N VAL A 170 0.52 -0.14 19.00
CA VAL A 170 -0.17 -1.28 19.62
C VAL A 170 0.76 -2.50 19.69
N PHE A 171 1.52 -2.79 18.63
CA PHE A 171 2.53 -3.85 18.66
C PHE A 171 3.61 -3.60 19.70
N LEU A 172 4.17 -2.39 19.77
CA LEU A 172 5.18 -2.02 20.78
C LEU A 172 4.65 -2.29 22.19
N VAL A 173 3.44 -1.80 22.52
CA VAL A 173 2.82 -2.00 23.82
C VAL A 173 2.56 -3.48 24.11
N ALA A 174 2.10 -4.25 23.11
CA ALA A 174 1.79 -5.66 23.26
C ALA A 174 3.03 -6.54 23.47
N THR A 175 4.20 -6.13 22.96
CA THR A 175 5.42 -6.94 22.93
C THR A 175 6.51 -6.45 23.88
N TRP A 176 6.47 -5.20 24.33
CA TRP A 176 7.44 -4.64 25.27
C TRP A 176 7.71 -5.51 26.51
N PRO A 177 6.67 -6.07 27.19
CA PRO A 177 6.91 -6.92 28.36
C PRO A 177 7.66 -8.22 28.03
N THR A 178 7.39 -8.78 26.85
CA THR A 178 8.03 -10.03 26.39
C THR A 178 9.49 -9.82 26.01
N VAL A 179 9.84 -8.64 25.48
CA VAL A 179 11.23 -8.30 25.16
C VAL A 179 12.03 -8.06 26.45
N MET A 180 11.48 -7.30 27.39
CA MET A 180 12.19 -6.91 28.61
C MET A 180 12.43 -8.10 29.55
N SER A 181 11.49 -9.05 29.62
CA SER A 181 11.67 -10.30 30.38
C SER A 181 12.73 -11.24 29.78
N SER A 182 13.04 -11.12 28.49
CA SER A 182 14.09 -11.91 27.84
C SER A 182 15.49 -11.30 27.98
N ALA A 183 15.60 -10.06 28.47
CA ALA A 183 16.85 -9.31 28.62
C ALA A 183 17.41 -9.34 30.06
N LEU A 184 16.62 -9.78 31.03
CA LEU A 184 16.98 -10.02 32.43
C LEU A 184 17.37 -11.48 32.65
#